data_AF-A0A1C6IA68-F1
#
_entry.id   AF-A0A1C6IA68-F1
#
_cell.length_a   1.000
_cell.length_b   1.000
_cell.length_c   1.000
_cell.angle_alpha   90.00
_cell.angle_beta   90.00
_cell.angle_gamma   90.00
#
_symmetry.space_group_name_H-M   'P 1'
#
loop_
_entity.id
_entity.type
_entity.pdbx_description
1 polymer ?
#
loop_
_entity_poly.entity_id
_entity_poly.type
_entity_poly.pdbx_seq_one_letter_code
_entity_poly.pdbx_strand_id
1 'polypeptide(L)'
;MNEMSVRTWQERFRAGDFSSRDRAVQCEAGWYDWFCRDDALAGRLKKISSVVLGITDPFILDNYYVWFKNNCPLEGPLYDDVRFEPLTGERDGKYFLVALDSHHELIKWTLYTERYGYDAPEFCCGNVREMTAYINAMAPELAQGIQPRFVLEKAAVGEYVRQHEGKAAYSIRREGDHLFAYQSSRDWKYRTVAVSDSPENVPQGFPAERAEQHGMLYVFPSKAPALDRADYVVRRAQRRKEQTR
;
A
#
# COMPACT_ATOMS: atom_id res chain seq x y z
N MET A 1 -18.70 -17.44 4.46
CA MET A 1 -19.06 -16.18 3.76
C MET A 1 -19.36 -16.57 2.33
N ASN A 2 -20.39 -16.02 1.69
CA ASN A 2 -20.64 -16.32 0.29
C ASN A 2 -19.78 -15.35 -0.54
N GLU A 3 -18.72 -15.86 -1.15
CA GLU A 3 -17.78 -15.05 -1.93
C GLU A 3 -18.49 -14.58 -3.21
N MET A 4 -18.72 -13.28 -3.30
CA MET A 4 -19.33 -12.63 -4.46
C MET A 4 -18.31 -11.72 -5.13
N SER A 5 -18.40 -11.59 -6.45
CA SER A 5 -17.49 -10.71 -7.18
C SER A 5 -17.63 -9.26 -6.73
N VAL A 6 -16.57 -8.46 -6.88
CA VAL A 6 -16.62 -7.02 -6.59
C VAL A 6 -17.74 -6.36 -7.39
N ARG A 7 -17.99 -6.78 -8.63
CA ARG A 7 -19.13 -6.30 -9.44
C ARG A 7 -20.46 -6.53 -8.72
N THR A 8 -20.75 -7.78 -8.34
CA THR A 8 -21.99 -8.12 -7.64
C THR A 8 -22.08 -7.41 -6.30
N TRP A 9 -20.97 -7.31 -5.57
CA TRP A 9 -20.91 -6.56 -4.32
C TRP A 9 -21.29 -5.08 -4.52
N GLN A 10 -20.76 -4.42 -5.57
CA GLN A 10 -21.10 -3.04 -5.88
C GLN A 10 -22.58 -2.88 -6.22
N GLU A 11 -23.16 -3.80 -7.00
CA GLU A 11 -24.58 -3.80 -7.36
C GLU A 11 -25.48 -3.88 -6.12
N ARG A 12 -25.18 -4.83 -5.22
CA ARG A 12 -25.91 -5.01 -3.96
C ARG A 12 -25.75 -3.84 -3.00
N PHE A 13 -24.55 -3.28 -2.90
CA PHE A 13 -24.32 -2.07 -2.11
C PHE A 13 -25.17 -0.90 -2.62
N ARG A 14 -25.22 -0.70 -3.95
CA ARG A 14 -26.04 0.36 -4.58
C ARG A 14 -27.54 0.12 -4.42
N ALA A 15 -27.99 -1.14 -4.42
CA ALA A 15 -29.38 -1.52 -4.16
C ALA A 15 -29.80 -1.30 -2.70
N GLY A 16 -28.84 -1.10 -1.79
CA GLY A 16 -29.09 -0.82 -0.38
C GLY A 16 -29.14 -2.07 0.50
N ASP A 17 -28.79 -3.25 -0.03
CA ASP A 17 -28.81 -4.55 0.68
C ASP A 17 -28.02 -4.51 2.00
N PHE A 18 -26.98 -3.68 2.07
CA PHE A 18 -26.07 -3.59 3.21
C PHE A 18 -26.36 -2.39 4.14
N SER A 19 -27.55 -1.78 4.04
CA SER A 19 -27.90 -0.57 4.81
C SER A 19 -28.33 -0.87 6.26
N SER A 20 -28.77 -2.09 6.56
CA SER A 20 -29.18 -2.47 7.92
C SER A 20 -27.98 -2.50 8.88
N ARG A 21 -28.23 -2.15 10.15
CA ARG A 21 -27.26 -2.29 11.25
C ARG A 21 -27.17 -3.72 11.79
N ASP A 22 -27.99 -4.63 11.29
CA ASP A 22 -28.00 -6.01 11.75
C ASP A 22 -26.67 -6.70 11.47
N ARG A 23 -26.11 -7.35 12.50
CA ARG A 23 -24.84 -8.08 12.40
C ARG A 23 -24.83 -9.06 11.23
N ALA A 24 -25.91 -9.81 11.02
CA ALA A 24 -25.98 -10.79 9.94
C ALA A 24 -25.83 -10.14 8.55
N VAL A 25 -26.49 -9.00 8.34
CA VAL A 25 -26.37 -8.20 7.11
C VAL A 25 -24.95 -7.67 6.94
N GLN A 26 -24.30 -7.26 8.02
CA GLN A 26 -22.92 -6.76 7.96
C GLN A 26 -21.89 -7.88 7.75
N CYS A 27 -22.11 -9.08 8.29
CA CYS A 27 -21.35 -10.26 7.92
C CYS A 27 -21.52 -10.61 6.43
N GLU A 28 -22.75 -10.51 5.92
CA GLU A 28 -23.03 -10.74 4.49
C GLU A 28 -22.37 -9.69 3.59
N ALA A 29 -22.32 -8.44 4.04
CA ALA A 29 -21.62 -7.36 3.36
C ALA A 29 -20.09 -7.56 3.31
N GLY A 30 -19.54 -8.51 4.09
CA GLY A 30 -18.15 -8.91 4.04
C GLY A 30 -17.34 -8.58 5.30
N TRP A 31 -17.94 -8.08 6.38
CA TRP A 31 -17.21 -7.93 7.64
C TRP A 31 -16.78 -9.30 8.18
N TYR A 32 -15.47 -9.49 8.33
CA TYR A 32 -14.88 -10.76 8.77
C TYR A 32 -14.53 -10.73 10.27
N ASP A 33 -13.94 -9.62 10.72
CA ASP A 33 -13.42 -9.44 12.08
C ASP A 33 -13.46 -7.96 12.46
N TRP A 34 -13.87 -7.65 13.67
CA TRP A 34 -14.05 -6.26 14.13
C TRP A 34 -13.95 -6.12 15.64
N PHE A 35 -13.51 -4.93 16.08
CA PHE A 35 -13.43 -4.55 17.50
C PHE A 35 -14.42 -3.45 17.89
N CYS A 36 -15.08 -2.82 16.92
CA CYS A 36 -16.18 -1.88 17.19
C CYS A 36 -17.47 -2.61 17.57
N ARG A 37 -18.51 -1.86 17.94
CA ARG A 37 -19.85 -2.44 18.13
C ARG A 37 -20.46 -2.86 16.80
N ASP A 38 -21.27 -3.91 16.81
CA ASP A 38 -21.96 -4.42 15.62
C ASP A 38 -22.78 -3.32 14.92
N ASP A 39 -23.48 -2.49 15.67
CA ASP A 39 -24.34 -1.44 15.12
C ASP A 39 -23.57 -0.25 14.50
N ALA A 40 -22.25 -0.20 14.67
CA ALA A 40 -21.37 0.76 14.02
C ALA A 40 -20.90 0.29 12.63
N LEU A 41 -21.01 -1.01 12.31
CA LEU A 41 -20.46 -1.61 11.10
C LEU A 41 -21.06 -1.02 9.83
N ALA A 42 -22.38 -0.81 9.76
CA ALA A 42 -23.03 -0.22 8.58
C ALA A 42 -22.51 1.19 8.27
N GLY A 43 -22.29 2.00 9.32
CA GLY A 43 -21.73 3.35 9.19
C GLY A 43 -20.26 3.35 8.74
N ARG A 44 -19.47 2.39 9.22
CA ARG A 44 -18.08 2.18 8.82
C ARG A 44 -17.97 1.67 7.38
N LEU A 45 -18.82 0.71 7.01
CA LEU A 45 -18.91 0.15 5.67
C LEU A 45 -19.13 1.26 4.65
N LYS A 46 -20.08 2.18 4.93
CA LYS A 46 -20.35 3.33 4.06
C LYS A 46 -19.14 4.24 3.85
N LYS A 47 -18.22 4.35 4.80
CA LYS A 47 -17.01 5.18 4.67
C LYS A 47 -16.00 4.52 3.74
N ILE A 48 -15.67 3.25 4.02
CA ILE A 48 -14.64 2.53 3.28
C ILE A 48 -15.13 2.05 1.91
N SER A 49 -16.43 1.81 1.72
CA SER A 49 -17.01 1.36 0.45
C SER A 49 -16.72 2.27 -0.73
N SER A 50 -16.43 3.55 -0.48
CA SER A 50 -16.05 4.51 -1.53
C SER A 50 -14.86 4.05 -2.38
N VAL A 51 -13.90 3.31 -1.81
CA VAL A 51 -12.79 2.75 -2.60
C VAL A 51 -13.24 1.57 -3.45
N VAL A 52 -14.11 0.70 -2.90
CA VAL A 52 -14.65 -0.45 -3.64
C VAL A 52 -15.51 0.02 -4.80
N LEU A 53 -16.36 1.03 -4.59
CA LEU A 53 -17.27 1.59 -5.60
C LEU A 53 -16.55 2.36 -6.71
N GLY A 54 -15.32 2.83 -6.48
CA GLY A 54 -14.52 3.54 -7.48
C GLY A 54 -13.68 2.62 -8.37
N ILE A 55 -13.68 1.32 -8.12
CA ILE A 55 -13.07 0.33 -9.02
C ILE A 55 -13.97 0.16 -10.24
N THR A 56 -13.36 0.26 -11.41
CA THR A 56 -14.02 0.19 -12.72
C THR A 56 -13.38 -0.84 -13.65
N ASP A 57 -12.14 -1.26 -13.37
CA ASP A 57 -11.44 -2.23 -14.23
C ASP A 57 -12.12 -3.62 -14.16
N PRO A 58 -12.46 -4.23 -15.32
CA PRO A 58 -13.20 -5.49 -15.36
C PRO A 58 -12.43 -6.65 -14.71
N PHE A 59 -11.09 -6.67 -14.76
CA PHE A 59 -10.32 -7.75 -14.17
C PHE A 59 -10.58 -7.82 -12.66
N ILE A 60 -10.49 -6.69 -11.96
CA ILE A 60 -10.78 -6.64 -10.52
C ILE A 60 -12.27 -6.88 -10.26
N LEU A 61 -13.16 -6.26 -11.05
CA LEU A 61 -14.60 -6.39 -10.87
C LEU A 61 -15.09 -7.85 -10.92
N ASP A 62 -14.54 -8.64 -11.84
CA ASP A 62 -15.05 -9.98 -12.16
C ASP A 62 -14.25 -11.12 -11.52
N ASN A 63 -13.01 -10.89 -11.09
CA ASN A 63 -12.12 -11.94 -10.60
C ASN A 63 -11.75 -11.81 -9.12
N TYR A 64 -12.27 -10.81 -8.41
CA TYR A 64 -12.01 -10.60 -6.98
C TYR A 64 -13.29 -10.58 -6.17
N TYR A 65 -13.18 -10.93 -4.89
CA TYR A 65 -14.16 -10.58 -3.87
C TYR A 65 -13.52 -9.64 -2.84
N VAL A 66 -14.38 -9.01 -2.03
CA VAL A 66 -13.94 -8.14 -0.94
C VAL A 66 -14.37 -8.68 0.42
N TRP A 67 -13.54 -8.42 1.41
CA TRP A 67 -13.87 -8.57 2.81
C TRP A 67 -13.26 -7.45 3.65
N PHE A 68 -13.87 -7.15 4.79
CA PHE A 68 -13.58 -5.98 5.60
C PHE A 68 -13.13 -6.38 6.99
N LYS A 69 -12.18 -5.61 7.53
CA LYS A 69 -11.79 -5.69 8.93
C LYS A 69 -11.86 -4.33 9.60
N ASN A 70 -12.30 -4.32 10.85
CA ASN A 70 -12.10 -3.17 11.73
C ASN A 70 -10.99 -3.57 12.68
N ASN A 71 -9.82 -2.96 12.56
CA ASN A 71 -8.63 -3.36 13.29
C ASN A 71 -8.47 -2.57 14.59
N CYS A 72 -8.00 -3.26 15.63
CA CYS A 72 -7.57 -2.67 16.88
C CYS A 72 -6.04 -2.68 16.95
N PRO A 73 -5.37 -1.55 16.66
CA PRO A 73 -3.94 -1.48 16.85
C PRO A 73 -3.62 -1.54 18.36
N LEU A 74 -2.43 -2.04 18.71
CA LEU A 74 -1.95 -2.00 20.11
C LEU A 74 -1.91 -0.57 20.66
N GLU A 75 -1.65 0.41 19.78
CA GLU A 75 -1.65 1.84 20.06
C GLU A 75 -2.40 2.60 18.96
N GLY A 76 -3.30 3.50 19.35
CA GLY A 76 -4.04 4.37 18.44
C GLY A 76 -5.53 4.00 18.25
N PRO A 77 -6.27 4.77 17.43
CA PRO A 77 -7.68 4.51 17.17
C PRO A 77 -7.93 3.28 16.30
N LEU A 78 -9.13 2.71 16.42
CA LEU A 78 -9.61 1.68 15.50
C LEU A 78 -9.70 2.24 14.07
N TYR A 79 -9.27 1.45 13.10
CA TYR A 79 -9.31 1.80 11.68
C TYR A 79 -9.89 0.67 10.85
N ASP A 80 -10.33 0.97 9.63
CA ASP A 80 -10.98 0.01 8.75
C ASP A 80 -10.05 -0.36 7.60
N ASP A 81 -10.02 -1.63 7.20
CA ASP A 81 -9.41 -2.09 5.95
C ASP A 81 -10.41 -2.88 5.11
N VAL A 82 -10.22 -2.80 3.79
CA VAL A 82 -10.88 -3.66 2.82
C VAL A 82 -9.81 -4.44 2.06
N ARG A 83 -10.03 -5.72 1.89
CA ARG A 83 -9.10 -6.66 1.29
C ARG A 83 -9.71 -7.21 0.02
N PHE A 84 -8.89 -7.29 -1.02
CA PHE A 84 -9.24 -7.79 -2.33
C PHE A 84 -8.49 -9.09 -2.53
N GLU A 85 -9.26 -10.16 -2.69
CA GLU A 85 -8.74 -11.50 -2.83
C GLU A 85 -9.26 -12.12 -4.12
N PRO A 86 -8.41 -12.83 -4.89
CA PRO A 86 -8.88 -13.53 -6.09
C PRO A 86 -10.01 -14.51 -5.73
N LEU A 87 -11.09 -14.50 -6.52
CA LEU A 87 -12.20 -15.44 -6.39
C LEU A 87 -11.77 -16.89 -6.64
N THR A 88 -10.74 -17.08 -7.46
CA THR A 88 -10.23 -18.39 -7.84
C THR A 88 -8.72 -18.35 -8.00
N GLY A 89 -8.08 -19.52 -7.89
CA GLY A 89 -6.64 -19.66 -8.02
C GLY A 89 -5.86 -19.23 -6.78
N GLU A 90 -4.54 -19.19 -6.93
CA GLU A 90 -3.63 -18.74 -5.88
C GLU A 90 -3.48 -17.21 -5.90
N ARG A 91 -3.07 -16.63 -4.76
CA ARG A 91 -2.88 -15.19 -4.66
C ARG A 91 -1.76 -14.72 -5.60
N ASP A 92 -0.61 -15.38 -5.65
CA ASP A 92 0.50 -15.07 -6.58
C ASP A 92 0.84 -13.58 -6.71
N GLY A 93 0.84 -12.83 -5.61
CA GLY A 93 1.11 -11.39 -5.63
C GLY A 93 -0.09 -10.51 -5.99
N LYS A 94 -1.24 -11.12 -6.30
CA LYS A 94 -2.49 -10.47 -6.72
C LYS A 94 -3.36 -10.01 -5.57
N TYR A 95 -3.10 -10.46 -4.34
CA TYR A 95 -3.81 -9.98 -3.16
C TYR A 95 -3.37 -8.54 -2.80
N PHE A 96 -4.33 -7.71 -2.43
CA PHE A 96 -4.05 -6.37 -1.92
C PHE A 96 -5.11 -5.90 -0.92
N LEU A 97 -4.76 -4.92 -0.12
CA LEU A 97 -5.66 -4.31 0.86
C LEU A 97 -5.52 -2.79 0.87
N VAL A 98 -6.64 -2.12 1.16
CA VAL A 98 -6.70 -0.68 1.35
C VAL A 98 -7.11 -0.39 2.78
N ALA A 99 -6.25 0.29 3.53
CA ALA A 99 -6.56 0.78 4.87
C ALA A 99 -6.96 2.27 4.83
N LEU A 100 -8.00 2.60 5.59
CA LEU A 100 -8.55 3.94 5.77
C LEU A 100 -8.28 4.42 7.20
N ASP A 101 -7.62 5.57 7.33
CA ASP A 101 -7.32 6.23 8.61
C ASP A 101 -6.51 5.34 9.57
N SER A 102 -5.60 4.51 9.04
CA SER A 102 -4.68 3.71 9.85
C SER A 102 -3.73 4.60 10.64
N HIS A 103 -3.69 4.40 11.97
CA HIS A 103 -2.79 5.16 12.86
C HIS A 103 -1.30 4.94 12.56
N HIS A 104 -0.95 3.82 11.93
CA HIS A 104 0.43 3.51 11.57
C HIS A 104 0.94 4.35 10.39
N GLU A 105 0.03 4.96 9.63
CA GLU A 105 0.36 5.65 8.39
C GLU A 105 0.06 7.15 8.45
N LEU A 106 0.86 7.92 7.72
CA LEU A 106 0.85 9.38 7.79
C LEU A 106 -0.24 10.02 6.92
N ILE A 107 -1.01 9.21 6.21
CA ILE A 107 -2.01 9.69 5.26
C ILE A 107 -3.24 8.79 5.28
N LYS A 108 -4.36 9.38 4.88
CA LYS A 108 -5.69 8.81 4.98
C LYS A 108 -5.86 7.46 4.30
N TRP A 109 -5.43 7.32 3.04
CA TRP A 109 -5.59 6.10 2.27
C TRP A 109 -4.25 5.45 2.01
N THR A 110 -4.14 4.16 2.32
CA THR A 110 -2.91 3.39 2.11
C THR A 110 -3.22 2.04 1.48
N LEU A 111 -2.46 1.71 0.44
CA LEU A 111 -2.56 0.46 -0.31
C LEU A 111 -1.34 -0.40 0.02
N TYR A 112 -1.59 -1.63 0.44
CA TYR A 112 -0.57 -2.67 0.55
C TYR A 112 -0.91 -3.76 -0.45
N THR A 113 0.10 -4.22 -1.18
CA THR A 113 -0.02 -5.31 -2.15
C THR A 113 0.90 -6.43 -1.71
N GLU A 114 0.52 -7.66 -2.04
CA GLU A 114 1.39 -8.81 -1.80
C GLU A 114 2.68 -8.71 -2.64
N ARG A 115 2.59 -8.22 -3.88
CA ARG A 115 3.77 -8.02 -4.76
C ARG A 115 4.81 -7.05 -4.20
N TYR A 116 4.38 -6.01 -3.49
CA TYR A 116 5.31 -5.07 -2.86
C TYR A 116 5.75 -5.55 -1.47
N GLY A 117 4.94 -6.36 -0.80
CA GLY A 117 5.15 -6.80 0.59
C GLY A 117 4.49 -5.86 1.60
N TYR A 118 4.40 -6.31 2.85
CA TYR A 118 3.59 -5.65 3.90
C TYR A 118 4.39 -4.78 4.88
N ASP A 119 5.71 -4.68 4.72
CA ASP A 119 6.57 -3.82 5.55
C ASP A 119 6.35 -2.32 5.28
N ALA A 120 5.80 -1.98 4.11
CA ALA A 120 5.50 -0.62 3.70
C ALA A 120 4.35 -0.60 2.68
N PRO A 121 3.55 0.46 2.64
CA PRO A 121 2.53 0.62 1.60
C PRO A 121 3.17 0.80 0.22
N GLU A 122 2.57 0.20 -0.81
CA GLU A 122 2.93 0.41 -2.21
C GLU A 122 2.51 1.83 -2.65
N PHE A 123 1.33 2.27 -2.21
CA PHE A 123 0.78 3.58 -2.57
C PHE A 123 0.03 4.24 -1.40
N CYS A 124 0.06 5.57 -1.37
CA CYS A 124 -0.48 6.39 -0.29
C CYS A 124 -1.05 7.70 -0.86
N CYS A 125 -2.29 8.05 -0.52
CA CYS A 125 -2.91 9.29 -1.00
C CYS A 125 -3.91 9.90 -0.02
N GLY A 126 -4.21 11.19 -0.21
CA GLY A 126 -5.09 11.94 0.68
C GLY A 126 -6.58 11.75 0.39
N ASN A 127 -6.92 11.26 -0.80
CA ASN A 127 -8.30 11.12 -1.26
C ASN A 127 -8.54 9.80 -2.01
N VAL A 128 -9.80 9.38 -2.02
CA VAL A 128 -10.22 8.10 -2.60
C VAL A 128 -10.14 8.08 -4.13
N ARG A 129 -10.21 9.24 -4.80
CA ARG A 129 -10.12 9.30 -6.28
C ARG A 129 -8.73 8.92 -6.75
N GLU A 130 -7.68 9.40 -6.09
CA GLU A 130 -6.31 8.98 -6.37
C GLU A 130 -6.10 7.50 -6.05
N MET A 131 -6.66 7.00 -4.94
CA MET A 131 -6.53 5.58 -4.57
C MET A 131 -7.17 4.68 -5.64
N THR A 132 -8.39 5.00 -6.06
CA THR A 132 -9.13 4.24 -7.07
C THR A 132 -8.50 4.37 -8.45
N ALA A 133 -7.99 5.54 -8.81
CA ALA A 133 -7.21 5.72 -10.04
C ALA A 133 -5.98 4.81 -10.06
N TYR A 134 -5.23 4.73 -8.96
CA TYR A 134 -4.07 3.85 -8.84
C TYR A 134 -4.46 2.37 -8.95
N ILE A 135 -5.50 1.94 -8.23
CA ILE A 135 -5.99 0.55 -8.25
C ILE A 135 -6.44 0.14 -9.67
N ASN A 136 -7.18 1.00 -10.35
CA ASN A 136 -7.59 0.74 -11.73
C ASN A 136 -6.38 0.72 -12.68
N ALA A 137 -5.38 1.57 -12.47
CA ALA A 137 -4.17 1.59 -13.30
C ALA A 137 -3.30 0.33 -13.13
N MET A 138 -3.24 -0.26 -11.93
CA MET A 138 -2.48 -1.49 -11.69
C MET A 138 -3.21 -2.77 -12.11
N ALA A 139 -4.53 -2.71 -12.34
CA ALA A 139 -5.33 -3.90 -12.65
C ALA A 139 -4.84 -4.71 -13.87
N PRO A 140 -4.44 -4.09 -15.00
CA PRO A 140 -3.87 -4.83 -16.13
C PRO A 140 -2.53 -5.50 -15.80
N GLU A 141 -1.74 -4.93 -14.88
CA GLU A 141 -0.49 -5.55 -14.42
C GLU A 141 -0.79 -6.84 -13.65
N LEU A 142 -1.79 -6.81 -12.77
CA LEU A 142 -2.23 -7.98 -12.01
C LEU A 142 -2.80 -9.07 -12.93
N ALA A 143 -3.58 -8.67 -13.94
CA ALA A 143 -4.15 -9.59 -14.93
C ALA A 143 -3.07 -10.35 -15.71
N GLN A 144 -1.97 -9.67 -16.03
CA GLN A 144 -0.87 -10.21 -16.83
C GLN A 144 0.26 -10.82 -15.99
N GLY A 145 0.17 -10.75 -14.65
CA GLY A 145 1.26 -11.17 -13.76
C GLY A 145 2.52 -10.31 -13.91
N ILE A 146 2.39 -9.07 -14.37
CA ILE A 146 3.51 -8.15 -14.54
C ILE A 146 3.98 -7.68 -13.17
N GLN A 147 5.28 -7.81 -12.94
CA GLN A 147 5.95 -7.20 -11.80
C GLN A 147 6.43 -5.80 -12.18
N PRO A 148 5.90 -4.74 -11.56
CA PRO A 148 6.35 -3.38 -11.84
C PRO A 148 7.82 -3.19 -11.48
N ARG A 149 8.51 -2.32 -12.22
CA ARG A 149 9.94 -2.02 -12.02
C ARG A 149 10.26 -1.65 -10.57
N PHE A 150 9.41 -0.87 -9.90
CA PHE A 150 9.65 -0.44 -8.52
C PHE A 150 9.70 -1.61 -7.51
N VAL A 151 9.13 -2.78 -7.82
CA VAL A 151 9.23 -3.98 -6.98
C VAL A 151 10.67 -4.52 -7.04
N LEU A 152 11.26 -4.57 -8.24
CA LEU A 152 12.65 -4.97 -8.44
C LEU A 152 13.61 -3.97 -7.80
N GLU A 153 13.30 -2.66 -7.89
CA GLU A 153 14.08 -1.61 -7.24
C GLU A 153 14.04 -1.74 -5.71
N LYS A 154 12.85 -2.01 -5.13
CA LYS A 154 12.72 -2.30 -3.70
C LYS A 154 13.59 -3.51 -3.30
N ALA A 155 13.58 -4.57 -4.10
CA ALA A 155 14.39 -5.76 -3.84
C ALA A 155 15.89 -5.44 -3.84
N ALA A 156 16.38 -4.66 -4.80
CA ALA A 156 17.76 -4.16 -4.85
C ALA A 156 18.11 -3.33 -3.60
N VAL A 157 17.22 -2.44 -3.15
CA VAL A 157 17.40 -1.70 -1.88
C VAL A 157 17.45 -2.67 -0.69
N GLY A 158 16.62 -3.70 -0.66
CA GLY A 158 16.63 -4.72 0.39
C GLY A 158 17.93 -5.54 0.44
N GLU A 159 18.53 -5.83 -0.72
CA GLU A 159 19.85 -6.46 -0.82
C GLU A 159 20.96 -5.53 -0.32
N TYR A 160 20.95 -4.27 -0.77
CA TYR A 160 21.85 -3.22 -0.27
C TYR A 160 21.82 -3.15 1.26
N VAL A 161 20.63 -3.03 1.85
CA VAL A 161 20.50 -2.93 3.32
C VAL A 161 21.02 -4.20 3.99
N ARG A 162 20.72 -5.39 3.48
CA ARG A 162 21.22 -6.64 4.07
C ARG A 162 22.75 -6.74 4.04
N GLN A 163 23.39 -6.30 2.95
CA GLN A 163 24.86 -6.34 2.83
C GLN A 163 25.54 -5.35 3.80
N HIS A 164 25.01 -4.13 3.93
CA HIS A 164 25.61 -3.09 4.79
C HIS A 164 25.22 -3.21 6.27
N GLU A 165 24.00 -3.67 6.53
CA GLU A 165 23.42 -3.72 7.88
C GLU A 165 23.34 -5.13 8.48
N GLY A 166 23.66 -6.18 7.72
CA GLY A 166 23.61 -7.57 8.18
C GLY A 166 22.22 -8.03 8.62
N LYS A 167 21.17 -7.23 8.36
CA LYS A 167 19.77 -7.46 8.70
C LYS A 167 18.90 -6.82 7.62
N ALA A 168 17.67 -7.31 7.47
CA ALA A 168 16.68 -6.64 6.64
C ALA A 168 16.29 -5.27 7.24
N ALA A 169 15.93 -4.33 6.36
CA ALA A 169 15.29 -3.09 6.78
C ALA A 169 13.98 -3.40 7.51
N TYR A 170 13.59 -2.54 8.44
CA TYR A 170 12.28 -2.64 9.09
C TYR A 170 11.15 -2.30 8.10
N SER A 171 11.38 -1.29 7.24
CA SER A 171 10.48 -0.93 6.14
C SER A 171 11.26 -0.31 4.98
N ILE A 172 10.79 -0.50 3.75
CA ILE A 172 11.31 0.18 2.55
C ILE A 172 10.16 0.89 1.83
N ARG A 173 10.10 2.21 1.99
CA ARG A 173 9.03 3.06 1.47
C ARG A 173 9.45 3.70 0.15
N ARG A 174 8.55 3.70 -0.83
CA ARG A 174 8.70 4.45 -2.07
C ARG A 174 8.36 5.92 -1.80
N GLU A 175 9.29 6.82 -2.12
CA GLU A 175 9.18 8.27 -1.91
C GLU A 175 8.95 9.04 -3.22
N GLY A 176 9.16 8.38 -4.35
CA GLY A 176 8.98 8.91 -5.69
C GLY A 176 9.43 7.89 -6.73
N ASP A 177 9.62 8.35 -7.95
CA ASP A 177 10.18 7.50 -8.99
C ASP A 177 11.65 7.23 -8.71
N HIS A 178 11.99 5.94 -8.67
CA HIS A 178 13.33 5.44 -8.39
C HIS A 178 13.92 5.90 -7.05
N LEU A 179 13.10 6.41 -6.13
CA LEU A 179 13.51 6.99 -4.86
C LEU A 179 12.85 6.27 -3.70
N PHE A 180 13.66 5.82 -2.75
CA PHE A 180 13.21 5.06 -1.58
C PHE A 180 13.76 5.65 -0.28
N ALA A 181 13.01 5.44 0.79
CA ALA A 181 13.48 5.61 2.16
C ALA A 181 13.34 4.29 2.90
N TYR A 182 14.44 3.76 3.43
CA TYR A 182 14.40 2.58 4.27
C TYR A 182 14.61 2.96 5.74
N GLN A 183 13.91 2.26 6.63
CA GLN A 183 14.13 2.38 8.07
C GLN A 183 15.08 1.27 8.54
N SER A 184 16.23 1.65 9.08
CA SER A 184 17.22 0.70 9.57
C SER A 184 16.73 -0.02 10.82
N SER A 185 16.89 -1.33 10.85
CA SER A 185 16.63 -2.16 12.03
C SER A 185 17.72 -2.03 13.10
N ARG A 186 18.84 -1.32 12.81
CA ARG A 186 19.95 -1.12 13.75
C ARG A 186 19.71 0.08 14.66
N ASP A 187 19.21 1.18 14.11
CA ASP A 187 19.07 2.46 14.83
C ASP A 187 17.71 3.13 14.66
N TRP A 188 16.77 2.48 13.96
CA TRP A 188 15.41 2.97 13.71
C TRP A 188 15.32 4.27 12.91
N LYS A 189 16.43 4.71 12.30
CA LYS A 189 16.50 5.92 11.48
C LYS A 189 16.23 5.64 10.01
N TYR A 190 15.69 6.64 9.34
CA TYR A 190 15.37 6.64 7.93
C TYR A 190 16.57 7.11 7.11
N ARG A 191 16.90 6.36 6.06
CA ARG A 191 17.94 6.69 5.09
C ARG A 191 17.35 6.70 3.69
N THR A 192 17.74 7.68 2.89
CA THR A 192 17.27 7.82 1.51
C THR A 192 18.25 7.17 0.55
N VAL A 193 17.72 6.41 -0.40
CA VAL A 193 18.47 5.79 -1.49
C VAL A 193 17.73 6.01 -2.80
N ALA A 194 18.45 6.15 -3.90
CA ALA A 194 17.88 6.12 -5.23
C ALA A 194 18.34 4.87 -5.98
N VAL A 195 17.62 4.50 -7.03
CA VAL A 195 17.91 3.32 -7.84
C VAL A 195 17.99 3.72 -9.32
N SER A 196 18.83 3.06 -10.10
CA SER A 196 18.92 3.27 -11.55
C SER A 196 19.23 1.95 -12.26
N ASP A 197 18.97 1.88 -13.57
CA ASP A 197 19.39 0.76 -14.43
C ASP A 197 20.82 0.91 -14.93
N SER A 198 21.42 2.08 -14.76
CA SER A 198 22.76 2.38 -15.25
C SER A 198 23.52 3.22 -14.21
N PRO A 199 24.83 2.99 -14.05
CA PRO A 199 25.67 3.78 -13.18
C PRO A 199 25.91 5.20 -13.75
N GLU A 200 25.75 5.38 -15.06
CA GLU A 200 25.85 6.69 -15.73
C GLU A 200 24.60 7.55 -15.51
N ASN A 201 23.44 6.91 -15.33
CA ASN A 201 22.16 7.56 -15.04
C ASN A 201 22.03 7.91 -13.54
N VAL A 202 22.92 8.77 -13.05
CA VAL A 202 23.01 9.15 -11.64
C VAL A 202 21.81 10.02 -11.24
N PRO A 203 21.00 9.61 -10.26
CA PRO A 203 19.87 10.42 -9.79
C PRO A 203 20.31 11.76 -9.20
N GLN A 204 19.56 12.83 -9.49
CA GLN A 204 19.90 14.18 -9.02
C GLN A 204 20.04 14.23 -7.49
N GLY A 205 21.15 14.79 -7.00
CA GLY A 205 21.44 14.89 -5.56
C GLY A 205 22.05 13.63 -4.95
N PHE A 206 22.37 12.62 -5.75
CA PHE A 206 23.07 11.42 -5.31
C PHE A 206 24.51 11.36 -5.84
N PRO A 207 25.45 10.85 -5.02
CA PRO A 207 26.84 10.70 -5.43
C PRO A 207 27.05 9.48 -6.34
N ALA A 208 27.59 9.70 -7.54
CA ALA A 208 27.92 8.64 -8.49
C ALA A 208 28.96 7.66 -7.91
N GLU A 209 29.91 8.17 -7.14
CA GLU A 209 31.01 7.39 -6.56
C GLU A 209 30.57 6.40 -5.46
N ARG A 210 29.31 6.45 -5.03
CA ARG A 210 28.72 5.50 -4.08
C ARG A 210 27.74 4.53 -4.73
N ALA A 211 27.65 4.50 -6.06
CA ALA A 211 26.79 3.56 -6.75
C ALA A 211 27.24 2.13 -6.48
N GLU A 212 26.31 1.29 -6.05
CA GLU A 212 26.56 -0.13 -5.79
C GLU A 212 25.61 -0.99 -6.62
N GLN A 213 26.14 -2.02 -7.28
CA GLN A 213 25.34 -2.88 -8.14
C GLN A 213 24.67 -3.99 -7.33
N HIS A 214 23.35 -4.12 -7.47
CA HIS A 214 22.51 -5.15 -6.88
C HIS A 214 21.64 -5.78 -7.97
N GLY A 215 22.05 -6.97 -8.44
CA GLY A 215 21.48 -7.59 -9.63
C GLY A 215 21.75 -6.76 -10.89
N MET A 216 20.68 -6.38 -11.60
CA MET A 216 20.76 -5.53 -12.80
C MET A 216 20.58 -4.04 -12.50
N LEU A 217 20.47 -3.65 -11.22
CA LEU A 217 20.19 -2.29 -10.81
C LEU A 217 21.34 -1.73 -9.99
N TYR A 218 21.43 -0.41 -9.94
CA TYR A 218 22.40 0.35 -9.16
C TYR A 218 21.69 1.11 -8.05
N VAL A 219 22.13 0.92 -6.81
CA VAL A 219 21.63 1.63 -5.64
C VAL A 219 22.59 2.76 -5.30
N PHE A 220 22.04 3.96 -5.14
CA PHE A 220 22.78 5.19 -4.83
C PHE A 220 22.37 5.66 -3.44
N PRO A 221 23.19 5.46 -2.40
CA PRO A 221 22.89 5.96 -1.07
C PRO A 221 23.11 7.47 -0.97
N SER A 222 22.19 8.17 -0.31
CA SER A 222 22.30 9.62 -0.11
C SER A 222 23.46 9.98 0.84
N LYS A 223 24.06 11.17 0.65
CA LYS A 223 24.96 11.80 1.63
C LYS A 223 24.18 12.47 2.78
N ALA A 224 22.86 12.65 2.64
CA ALA A 224 22.05 13.27 3.67
C ALA A 224 22.10 12.46 4.98
N PRO A 225 22.05 13.13 6.15
CA PRO A 225 22.03 12.44 7.43
C PRO A 225 20.80 11.54 7.56
N ALA A 226 20.95 10.46 8.33
CA ALA A 226 19.83 9.61 8.70
C ALA A 226 18.86 10.40 9.58
N LEU A 227 17.57 10.28 9.28
CA LEU A 227 16.51 11.04 9.93
C LEU A 227 15.84 10.19 11.02
N ASP A 228 15.47 10.80 12.13
CA ASP A 228 14.51 10.16 13.03
C ASP A 228 13.10 10.14 12.40
N ARG A 229 12.14 9.52 13.10
CA ARG A 229 10.77 9.43 12.60
C ARG A 229 10.12 10.80 12.45
N ALA A 230 10.34 11.74 13.36
CA ALA A 230 9.71 13.06 13.33
C ALA A 230 10.24 13.88 12.14
N ASP A 231 11.55 13.90 11.96
CA ASP A 231 12.21 14.60 10.84
C ASP A 231 11.83 13.98 9.49
N TYR A 232 11.76 12.65 9.42
CA TYR A 232 11.30 11.94 8.22
C TYR A 232 9.87 12.34 7.84
N VAL A 233 8.96 12.41 8.82
CA VAL A 233 7.56 12.82 8.61
C VAL A 233 7.48 14.23 8.04
N VAL A 234 8.23 15.18 8.62
CA VAL A 234 8.27 16.58 8.15
C VAL A 234 8.78 16.65 6.72
N ARG A 235 9.89 15.97 6.41
CA ARG A 235 10.48 15.97 5.06
C ARG A 235 9.56 15.34 4.02
N ARG A 236 8.85 14.26 4.36
CA ARG A 236 7.88 13.61 3.47
C ARG A 236 6.67 14.51 3.20
N ALA A 237 6.22 15.26 4.20
CA ALA A 237 5.13 16.23 4.02
C ALA A 237 5.54 17.40 3.10
N GLN A 238 6.78 17.87 3.19
CA GLN A 238 7.33 18.92 2.31
C GLN A 238 7.39 18.46 0.86
N ARG A 239 7.97 17.28 0.59
CA ARG A 239 8.08 16.72 -0.78
C ARG A 239 6.74 16.55 -1.47
N ARG A 240 5.72 16.09 -0.75
CA ARG A 240 4.37 15.97 -1.31
C ARG A 240 3.80 17.32 -1.77
N LYS A 241 4.02 18.39 -1.00
CA LYS A 241 3.58 19.75 -1.40
C LYS A 241 4.29 20.26 -2.65
N GLU A 242 5.55 19.88 -2.85
CA GLU A 242 6.33 20.25 -4.04
C GLU A 242 5.85 19.52 -5.30
N GLN A 243 5.45 18.25 -5.19
CA GLN A 243 4.93 17.45 -6.31
C GLN A 243 3.51 17.84 -6.75
N THR A 244 2.77 18.60 -5.93
CA THR A 244 1.40 19.05 -6.26
C THR A 244 1.36 20.48 -6.82
N ARG A 245 2.51 21.14 -6.98
CA ARG A 245 2.66 22.48 -7.56
C ARG A 245 3.10 22.39 -9.02
#